data_AF-A0A0F8YPQ4-F1
#
_entry.id   AF-A0A0F8YPQ4-F1
#
_cell.length_a   1.000
_cell.length_b   1.000
_cell.length_c   1.000
_cell.angle_alpha   90.00
_cell.angle_beta   90.00
_cell.angle_gamma   90.00
#
_symmetry.space_group_name_H-M   'P 1'
#
loop_
_entity.id
_entity.type
_entity.pdbx_description
1 polymer ?
#
loop_
_entity_poly.entity_id
_entity_poly.type
_entity_poly.pdbx_seq_one_letter_code
_entity_poly.pdbx_strand_id
1 'polypeptide(L)' 'GARVVAATTREIDKKAALKHMGKELSNIELPKEFAVIEEFPKMGSGKIDFRTTTSIVKNMLKS' A
#
# COMPACT_ATOMS: atom_id res chain seq x y z
N GLY A 1 -3.79 12.73 10.81
CA GLY A 1 -2.40 12.26 11.00
C GLY A 1 -1.95 11.46 9.79
N ALA A 2 -0.64 11.28 9.61
CA ALA A 2 -0.10 10.42 8.54
C ALA A 2 -0.33 8.93 8.87
N ARG A 3 -0.65 8.13 7.86
CA ARG A 3 -0.89 6.68 7.96
C ARG A 3 -0.12 5.99 6.83
N VAL A 4 0.65 4.95 7.15
CA VAL A 4 1.34 4.11 6.16
C VAL A 4 0.39 3.01 5.72
N VAL A 5 0.17 2.91 4.41
CA VAL A 5 -0.70 1.91 3.78
C VAL A 5 0.07 1.25 2.65
N ALA A 6 0.08 -0.09 2.64
CA ALA A 6 0.64 -0.85 1.54
C ALA A 6 -0.43 -1.11 0.49
N ALA A 7 -0.23 -0.62 -0.74
CA ALA A 7 -1.08 -0.98 -1.86
C ALA A 7 -0.54 -2.25 -2.53
N THR A 8 -1.40 -3.22 -2.84
CA THR A 8 -1.03 -4.48 -3.51
C THR A 8 -2.02 -4.80 -4.63
N THR A 9 -1.62 -5.61 -5.60
CA THR A 9 -2.53 -6.06 -6.69
C THR A 9 -3.30 -7.34 -6.38
N ARG A 10 -3.04 -7.93 -5.21
CA ARG A 10 -3.67 -9.15 -4.73
C ARG A 10 -3.65 -9.18 -3.21
N GLU A 11 -4.49 -10.04 -2.64
CA GLU A 11 -4.39 -10.36 -1.23
C GLU A 11 -3.04 -11.02 -0.91
N ILE A 12 -2.52 -10.69 0.26
CA ILE A 12 -1.30 -11.27 0.80
C ILE A 12 -1.53 -11.67 2.26
N ASP A 13 -0.73 -12.62 2.76
CA ASP A 13 -0.67 -12.90 4.19
C ASP A 13 -0.04 -11.70 4.93
N LYS A 14 -0.91 -10.87 5.50
CA LYS A 14 -0.53 -9.65 6.24
C LYS A 14 0.38 -9.97 7.41
N LYS A 15 0.15 -11.10 8.11
CA LYS A 15 0.92 -11.46 9.31
C LYS A 15 2.34 -11.88 8.94
N ALA A 16 2.47 -12.69 7.89
CA ALA A 16 3.78 -13.08 7.39
C ALA A 16 4.56 -11.87 6.84
N ALA A 17 3.90 -11.01 6.06
CA ALA A 17 4.52 -9.80 5.51
C ALA A 17 5.01 -8.85 6.61
N LEU A 18 4.17 -8.53 7.60
CA LEU A 18 4.54 -7.66 8.73
C LEU A 18 5.67 -8.27 9.58
N LYS A 19 5.65 -9.59 9.83
CA LYS A 19 6.73 -10.27 10.55
C LYS A 19 8.07 -10.19 9.81
N HIS A 20 8.03 -10.24 8.48
CA HIS A 20 9.24 -10.11 7.66
C HIS A 20 9.76 -8.67 7.67
N MET A 21 8.88 -7.68 7.41
CA MET A 21 9.23 -6.26 7.40
C MET A 21 9.73 -5.76 8.76
N GLY A 22 9.14 -6.22 9.87
CA GLY A 22 9.52 -5.82 11.22
C GLY A 22 10.90 -6.29 11.68
N LYS A 23 11.63 -7.05 10.86
CA LYS A 23 13.04 -7.38 11.13
C LYS A 23 13.98 -6.20 10.84
N GLU A 24 13.57 -5.31 9.95
CA GLU A 24 14.40 -4.20 9.45
C GLU A 24 13.74 -2.84 9.65
N LEU A 25 12.41 -2.78 9.72
CA LEU A 25 11.64 -1.56 9.84
C LEU A 25 11.14 -1.33 11.27
N SER A 26 11.09 -0.07 11.67
CA SER A 26 10.47 0.36 12.92
C SER A 26 8.94 0.32 12.83
N ASN A 27 8.28 0.31 13.99
CA ASN A 27 6.81 0.24 14.07
C ASN A 27 6.09 1.41 13.35
N ILE A 28 6.73 2.58 13.19
CA ILE A 28 6.12 3.72 12.50
C ILE A 28 6.16 3.58 10.97
N GLU A 29 7.07 2.75 10.45
CA GLU A 29 7.26 2.48 9.03
C GLU A 29 6.41 1.32 8.54
N LEU A 30 5.98 0.45 9.47
CA LEU A 30 5.14 -0.69 9.12
C LEU A 30 3.76 -0.23 8.63
N PRO A 31 3.27 -0.80 7.50
CA PRO A 31 1.95 -0.48 6.99
C PRO A 31 0.90 -0.94 8.00
N LYS A 32 0.01 0.00 8.37
CA LYS A 32 -1.11 -0.29 9.27
C LYS A 32 -2.22 -1.05 8.56
N GLU A 33 -2.31 -0.87 7.24
CA GLU A 33 -3.34 -1.43 6.38
C GLU A 33 -2.75 -1.86 5.05
N PHE A 34 -3.40 -2.84 4.43
CA PHE A 34 -3.11 -3.33 3.09
C PHE A 34 -4.35 -3.12 2.22
N ALA A 35 -4.22 -2.26 1.20
CA ALA A 35 -5.28 -1.97 0.24
C ALA A 35 -5.02 -2.76 -1.05
N VAL A 36 -5.97 -3.60 -1.45
CA VAL A 36 -5.88 -4.39 -2.68
C VAL A 36 -6.58 -3.64 -3.80
N ILE A 37 -5.86 -3.31 -4.86
CA ILE A 37 -6.40 -2.73 -6.10
C ILE A 37 -6.16 -3.70 -7.25
N GLU A 38 -7.00 -3.70 -8.27
CA GLU A 38 -6.86 -4.65 -9.37
C GLU A 38 -5.54 -4.46 -10.14
N GLU A 39 -5.21 -3.20 -10.45
CA GLU A 39 -3.99 -2.83 -11.13
C GLU A 39 -3.42 -1.50 -10.64
N PHE A 40 -2.11 -1.31 -10.79
CA PHE A 40 -1.48 -0.02 -10.55
C PHE A 40 -1.62 0.88 -11.77
N PRO A 41 -2.20 2.09 -11.63
CA PRO A 41 -2.19 3.06 -12.71
C PRO A 41 -0.74 3.39 -13.08
N LYS A 42 -0.49 3.59 -14.38
CA LYS A 42 0.82 3.89 -14.92
C LYS A 42 0.83 5.27 -15.58
N MET A 43 1.96 5.96 -15.46
CA MET A 43 2.27 7.15 -16.24
C MET A 43 2.52 6.75 -17.71
N GLY A 44 2.55 7.73 -18.63
CA GLY A 44 2.91 7.50 -20.03
C GLY A 44 4.30 6.87 -20.24
N SER A 45 5.18 6.92 -19.24
CA SER A 45 6.48 6.25 -19.22
C SER A 45 6.45 4.78 -18.73
N GLY A 46 5.28 4.24 -18.38
CA GLY A 46 5.09 2.89 -17.84
C GLY A 46 5.38 2.72 -16.35
N LYS A 47 5.92 3.75 -15.68
CA LYS A 47 6.13 3.76 -14.23
C LYS A 47 4.80 3.93 -13.48
N ILE A 48 4.74 3.48 -12.23
CA ILE A 48 3.55 3.64 -11.37
C ILE A 48 3.22 5.13 -11.20
N ASP A 49 1.95 5.48 -11.39
CA ASP A 49 1.39 6.76 -11.01
C ASP A 49 1.03 6.74 -9.52
N PHE A 50 1.96 7.20 -8.68
CA PHE A 50 1.76 7.27 -7.23
C PHE A 50 0.65 8.25 -6.83
N ARG A 51 0.38 9.30 -7.62
CA ARG A 51 -0.66 10.30 -7.29
C ARG A 51 -2.04 9.67 -7.43
N THR A 52 -2.29 9.02 -8.57
CA THR A 52 -3.56 8.33 -8.83
C THR A 52 -3.74 7.14 -7.89
N THR A 53 -2.68 6.34 -7.67
CA THR A 53 -2.68 5.23 -6.70
C THR A 53 -3.06 5.72 -5.30
N THR A 54 -2.48 6.83 -4.85
CA THR A 54 -2.79 7.43 -3.53
C THR A 54 -4.26 7.85 -3.44
N SER A 55 -4.81 8.46 -4.49
CA SER A 55 -6.21 8.90 -4.52
C SER A 55 -7.18 7.72 -4.46
N ILE A 56 -6.92 6.65 -5.21
CA ILE A 56 -7.71 5.42 -5.20
C ILE A 56 -7.74 4.82 -3.79
N VAL A 57 -6.56 4.58 -3.22
CA VAL A 57 -6.44 4.01 -1.87
C VAL A 57 -7.11 4.90 -0.82
N LYS A 58 -6.92 6.23 -0.89
CA LYS A 58 -7.58 7.16 0.04
C LYS A 58 -9.11 7.08 -0.05
N ASN A 59 -9.67 6.92 -1.24
CA ASN A 59 -11.13 6.83 -1.41
C ASN A 59 -11.67 5.50 -0.86
N MET A 60 -10.96 4.39 -1.07
CA MET A 60 -11.32 3.10 -0.48
C MET A 60 -11.36 3.13 1.05
N LEU A 61 -10.41 3.84 1.68
CA LEU A 61 -10.26 3.91 3.14
C LEU A 61 -11.14 4.97 3.83
N LYS A 62 -11.81 5.83 3.07
CA LYS A 62 -12.74 6.85 3.61
C LYS A 62 -14.16 6.30 3.84
N SER A 63 -14.39 5.03 3.52
CA SER A 63 -15.68 4.33 3.67
C SER A 63 -15.82 3.71 5.05
#